data_AF-A0A679HU99-F1
#
_entry.id   AF-A0A679HU99-F1
#
_cell.length_a   1.000
_cell.length_b   1.000
_cell.length_c   1.000
_cell.angle_alpha   90.00
_cell.angle_beta   90.00
_cell.angle_gamma   90.00
#
_symmetry.space_group_name_H-M   'P 1'
#
loop_
_entity.id
_entity.type
_entity.pdbx_description
1 polymer ?
#
loop_
_entity_poly.entity_id
_entity_poly.type
_entity_poly.pdbx_seq_one_letter_code
_entity_poly.pdbx_strand_id
1 'polypeptide(L)'
;MKKNALTHKQFAIQHQNKRDTGLTDWWLRNNGIKAQIISNTHSKLIQAQHEAHLLLSNHIDLLTRDQIKALKNFQRKMNTGHIRKKLKPEAAYQVLNISTKVVRLMHRQAKAK
;
A
#
# COMPACT_ATOMS: atom_id res chain seq x y z
N MET A 1 -27.14 -35.96 -14.59
CA MET A 1 -26.58 -35.61 -13.27
C MET A 1 -26.56 -34.10 -13.09
N LYS A 2 -27.34 -33.52 -12.17
CA LYS A 2 -27.20 -32.11 -11.75
C LYS A 2 -26.66 -32.06 -10.33
N LYS A 3 -25.33 -32.04 -10.18
CA LYS A 3 -24.66 -31.71 -8.92
C LYS A 3 -24.04 -30.34 -9.12
N ASN A 4 -24.66 -29.26 -8.64
CA ASN A 4 -24.03 -27.91 -8.58
C ASN A 4 -24.81 -26.90 -7.72
N ALA A 5 -25.60 -27.34 -6.73
CA ALA A 5 -26.21 -26.44 -5.75
C ALA A 5 -25.38 -26.47 -4.46
N LEU A 6 -24.86 -25.31 -4.05
CA LEU A 6 -24.22 -25.15 -2.74
C LEU A 6 -25.24 -25.44 -1.65
N THR A 7 -24.85 -26.18 -0.62
CA THR A 7 -25.64 -26.28 0.62
C THR A 7 -25.78 -24.88 1.24
N HIS A 8 -26.82 -24.65 2.04
CA HIS A 8 -27.02 -23.35 2.69
C HIS A 8 -25.79 -22.89 3.50
N LYS A 9 -25.10 -23.84 4.15
CA LYS A 9 -23.85 -23.57 4.88
C LYS A 9 -22.72 -23.15 3.93
N GLN A 10 -22.53 -23.87 2.81
CA GLN A 10 -21.53 -23.50 1.81
C GLN A 10 -21.82 -22.15 1.17
N PHE A 11 -23.10 -21.84 0.91
CA PHE A 11 -23.52 -20.53 0.40
C PHE A 11 -23.22 -19.41 1.41
N ALA A 12 -23.56 -19.61 2.69
CA ALA A 12 -23.27 -18.64 3.74
C ALA A 12 -21.76 -18.37 3.87
N ILE A 13 -20.93 -19.42 3.86
CA ILE A 13 -19.46 -19.30 3.89
C ILE A 13 -18.95 -18.54 2.65
N GLN A 14 -19.44 -18.88 1.47
CA GLN A 14 -19.03 -18.20 0.24
C GLN A 14 -19.40 -16.72 0.25
N HIS A 15 -20.61 -16.39 0.71
CA HIS A 15 -21.08 -15.02 0.82
C HIS A 15 -20.20 -14.21 1.80
N GLN A 16 -19.91 -14.76 2.98
CA GLN A 16 -19.02 -14.16 3.96
C GLN A 16 -17.62 -13.93 3.37
N ASN A 17 -17.01 -14.95 2.75
CA ASN A 17 -15.69 -14.83 2.14
C ASN A 17 -15.64 -13.74 1.07
N LYS A 18 -16.69 -13.61 0.25
CA LYS A 18 -16.77 -12.57 -0.78
C LYS A 18 -16.82 -11.17 -0.16
N ARG A 19 -17.63 -11.00 0.89
CA ARG A 19 -17.75 -9.72 1.61
C ARG A 19 -16.44 -9.33 2.27
N ASP A 20 -15.83 -10.25 3.02
CA ASP A 20 -14.62 -10.00 3.80
C ASP A 20 -13.41 -9.76 2.87
N THR A 21 -13.34 -10.46 1.74
CA THR A 21 -12.35 -10.18 0.67
C THR A 21 -12.54 -8.78 0.09
N GLY A 22 -13.79 -8.39 -0.20
CA GLY A 22 -14.10 -7.06 -0.72
C GLY A 22 -13.71 -5.94 0.24
N LEU A 23 -14.00 -6.12 1.54
CA LEU A 23 -13.63 -5.18 2.60
C LEU A 23 -12.11 -5.06 2.74
N THR A 24 -11.40 -6.19 2.72
CA THR A 24 -9.93 -6.22 2.80
C THR A 24 -9.29 -5.54 1.60
N ASP A 25 -9.75 -5.85 0.39
CA ASP A 25 -9.24 -5.22 -0.83
C ASP A 25 -9.51 -3.71 -0.85
N TRP A 26 -10.66 -3.27 -0.34
CA TRP A 26 -10.98 -1.86 -0.17
C TRP A 26 -10.01 -1.18 0.80
N TRP A 27 -9.80 -1.77 1.98
CA TRP A 27 -8.88 -1.23 2.98
C TRP A 27 -7.45 -1.14 2.44
N LEU A 28 -6.98 -2.18 1.75
CA LEU A 28 -5.66 -2.18 1.11
C LEU A 28 -5.52 -1.07 0.07
N ARG A 29 -6.55 -0.86 -0.76
CA ARG A 29 -6.55 0.20 -1.77
C ARG A 29 -6.48 1.60 -1.17
N ASN A 30 -7.20 1.85 -0.07
CA ASN A 30 -7.11 3.11 0.67
C ASN A 30 -5.73 3.33 1.30
N ASN A 31 -4.97 2.25 1.53
CA ASN A 31 -3.59 2.29 1.99
C ASN A 31 -2.57 2.25 0.82
N GLY A 32 -3.03 2.41 -0.42
CA GLY A 32 -2.17 2.43 -1.61
C GLY A 32 -1.59 1.07 -2.02
N ILE A 33 -2.12 -0.03 -1.49
CA ILE A 33 -1.66 -1.41 -1.74
C ILE A 33 -2.71 -2.18 -2.56
N LYS A 34 -2.26 -3.02 -3.49
CA LYS A 34 -3.11 -3.99 -4.21
C LYS A 34 -2.90 -5.38 -3.62
N ALA A 35 -3.95 -6.07 -3.20
CA ALA A 35 -3.84 -7.40 -2.56
C ALA A 35 -2.97 -8.39 -3.36
N GLN A 36 -3.10 -8.38 -4.68
CA GLN A 36 -2.36 -9.23 -5.63
C GLN A 36 -0.83 -9.12 -5.54
N ILE A 37 -0.29 -8.00 -5.01
CA ILE A 37 1.16 -7.80 -4.95
C ILE A 37 1.75 -8.31 -3.63
N ILE A 38 0.93 -8.55 -2.61
CA ILE A 38 1.39 -8.87 -1.25
C ILE A 38 2.18 -10.18 -1.22
N SER A 39 1.69 -11.23 -1.89
CA SER A 39 2.34 -12.55 -1.88
C SER A 39 3.69 -12.59 -2.61
N ASN A 40 3.89 -11.67 -3.57
CA ASN A 40 4.98 -11.75 -4.54
C ASN A 40 5.95 -10.55 -4.47
N THR A 41 5.83 -9.72 -3.44
CA THR A 41 6.63 -8.51 -3.28
C THR A 41 7.23 -8.47 -1.88
N HIS A 42 8.49 -8.07 -1.79
CA HIS A 42 9.18 -7.96 -0.51
C HIS A 42 8.45 -6.98 0.43
N SER A 43 8.30 -7.34 1.71
CA SER A 43 7.57 -6.57 2.73
C SER A 43 8.02 -5.11 2.82
N LYS A 44 9.35 -4.85 2.86
CA LYS A 44 9.92 -3.48 2.81
C LYS A 44 9.41 -2.62 1.65
N LEU A 45 9.21 -3.21 0.46
CA LEU A 45 8.71 -2.47 -0.70
C LEU A 45 7.21 -2.16 -0.55
N ILE A 46 6.45 -3.08 0.05
CA ILE A 46 5.02 -2.87 0.37
C ILE A 46 4.90 -1.75 1.41
N GLN A 47 5.71 -1.78 2.46
CA GLN A 47 5.76 -0.72 3.48
C GLN A 47 6.10 0.63 2.84
N ALA A 48 7.13 0.70 2.00
CA ALA A 48 7.46 1.93 1.29
C ALA A 48 6.33 2.40 0.36
N GLN A 49 5.59 1.48 -0.29
CA GLN A 49 4.45 1.85 -1.12
C GLN A 49 3.32 2.49 -0.31
N HIS A 50 3.03 1.92 0.86
CA HIS A 50 2.08 2.49 1.81
C HIS A 50 2.52 3.88 2.26
N GLU A 51 3.78 4.03 2.71
CA GLU A 51 4.33 5.32 3.14
C GLU A 51 4.29 6.37 2.02
N ALA A 52 4.66 6.00 0.80
CA ALA A 52 4.58 6.90 -0.34
C ALA A 52 3.14 7.34 -0.62
N HIS A 53 2.17 6.45 -0.48
CA HIS A 53 0.76 6.79 -0.61
C HIS A 53 0.31 7.75 0.49
N LEU A 54 0.56 7.41 1.75
CA LEU A 54 0.20 8.25 2.90
C LEU A 54 0.77 9.67 2.78
N LEU A 55 2.07 9.79 2.48
CA LEU A 55 2.74 11.08 2.35
C LEU A 55 2.18 11.93 1.22
N LEU A 56 1.89 11.33 0.06
CA LEU A 56 1.35 12.04 -1.10
C LEU A 56 -0.12 12.44 -0.91
N SER A 57 -0.89 11.67 -0.13
CA SER A 57 -2.31 11.94 0.11
C SER A 57 -2.53 12.94 1.24
N ASN A 58 -1.77 12.84 2.33
CA ASN A 58 -2.08 13.53 3.58
C ASN A 58 -1.03 14.57 4.00
N HIS A 59 0.19 14.48 3.48
CA HIS A 59 1.34 15.26 3.96
C HIS A 59 2.13 15.91 2.83
N ILE A 60 1.47 16.16 1.69
CA ILE A 60 2.14 16.68 0.50
C ILE A 60 2.78 18.05 0.74
N ASP A 61 2.17 18.87 1.60
CA ASP A 61 2.65 20.21 1.96
C ASP A 61 3.96 20.20 2.76
N LEU A 62 4.30 19.05 3.36
CA LEU A 62 5.54 18.86 4.10
C LEU A 62 6.68 18.31 3.22
N LEU A 63 6.42 18.11 1.93
CA LEU A 63 7.36 17.53 0.98
C LEU A 63 7.95 18.58 0.04
N THR A 64 9.21 18.40 -0.30
CA THR A 64 9.83 19.16 -1.41
C THR A 64 9.39 18.58 -2.76
N ARG A 65 9.51 19.38 -3.83
CA ARG A 65 9.20 18.94 -5.20
C ARG A 65 9.97 17.67 -5.60
N ASP A 66 11.24 17.58 -5.21
CA ASP A 66 12.07 16.40 -5.49
C ASP A 66 11.61 15.16 -4.71
N GLN A 67 11.19 15.33 -3.46
CA GLN A 67 10.63 14.23 -2.67
C GLN A 67 9.33 13.74 -3.30
N ILE A 68 8.42 14.64 -3.69
CA ILE A 68 7.18 14.29 -4.40
C ILE A 68 7.50 13.49 -5.67
N LYS A 69 8.47 13.94 -6.46
CA LYS A 69 8.92 13.24 -7.68
C LYS A 69 9.46 11.84 -7.36
N ALA A 70 10.27 11.71 -6.30
CA ALA A 70 10.80 10.41 -5.86
C ALA A 70 9.69 9.45 -5.43
N LEU A 71 8.73 9.90 -4.62
CA LEU A 71 7.59 9.10 -4.15
C LEU A 71 6.70 8.66 -5.32
N LYS A 72 6.32 9.58 -6.23
CA LYS A 72 5.52 9.25 -7.43
C LYS A 72 6.24 8.25 -8.33
N ASN A 73 7.55 8.41 -8.52
CA ASN A 73 8.36 7.46 -9.28
C ASN A 73 8.38 6.08 -8.62
N PHE A 74 8.50 6.01 -7.31
CA PHE A 74 8.45 4.74 -6.58
C PHE A 74 7.09 4.06 -6.73
N GLN A 75 5.98 4.80 -6.57
CA GLN A 75 4.63 4.27 -6.80
C GLN A 75 4.45 3.72 -8.21
N ARG A 76 4.97 4.42 -9.22
CA ARG A 76 4.95 3.95 -10.61
C ARG A 76 5.72 2.63 -10.77
N LYS A 77 6.92 2.51 -10.18
CA LYS A 77 7.70 1.26 -10.21
C LYS A 77 6.94 0.10 -9.55
N MET A 78 6.31 0.35 -8.40
CA MET A 78 5.51 -0.64 -7.68
C MET A 78 4.24 -1.04 -8.43
N ASN A 79 3.58 -0.12 -9.13
CA ASN A 79 2.40 -0.42 -9.94
C ASN A 79 2.74 -1.24 -11.19
N THR A 80 3.96 -1.14 -11.69
CA THR A 80 4.39 -1.81 -12.91
C THR A 80 4.95 -3.22 -12.62
N GLY A 81 4.18 -4.26 -12.95
CA GLY A 81 4.45 -5.65 -12.56
C GLY A 81 5.87 -6.17 -12.85
N HIS A 82 6.33 -6.07 -14.10
CA HIS A 82 7.67 -6.54 -14.49
C HIS A 82 8.82 -5.74 -13.85
N ILE A 83 8.63 -4.46 -13.53
CA ILE A 83 9.62 -3.63 -12.81
C ILE A 83 9.62 -4.01 -11.34
N ARG A 84 8.45 -4.10 -10.71
CA ARG A 84 8.30 -4.49 -9.31
C ARG A 84 9.01 -5.81 -9.00
N LYS A 85 8.85 -6.82 -9.86
CA LYS A 85 9.53 -8.13 -9.69
C LYS A 85 11.06 -8.05 -9.67
N LYS A 86 11.65 -7.04 -10.33
CA LYS A 86 13.10 -6.80 -10.38
C LYS A 86 13.58 -5.81 -9.31
N LEU A 87 12.66 -5.23 -8.53
CA LEU A 87 12.95 -4.18 -7.59
C LEU A 87 13.58 -4.80 -6.34
N LYS A 88 14.79 -4.36 -6.00
CA LYS A 88 15.46 -4.82 -4.78
C LYS A 88 14.90 -4.11 -3.54
N PRO A 89 14.90 -4.75 -2.36
CA PRO A 89 14.37 -4.16 -1.13
C PRO A 89 15.01 -2.81 -0.76
N GLU A 90 16.26 -2.56 -1.15
CA GLU A 90 17.00 -1.33 -0.90
C GLU A 90 16.35 -0.10 -1.57
N ALA A 91 15.58 -0.31 -2.65
CA ALA A 91 14.83 0.76 -3.29
C ALA A 91 13.79 1.39 -2.34
N ALA A 92 13.37 0.68 -1.28
CA ALA A 92 12.49 1.21 -0.24
C ALA A 92 13.14 2.32 0.60
N TYR A 93 14.47 2.29 0.78
CA TYR A 93 15.14 3.15 1.76
C TYR A 93 14.96 4.63 1.49
N GLN A 94 14.97 5.05 0.23
CA GLN A 94 14.73 6.45 -0.11
C GLN A 94 13.37 6.93 0.39
N VAL A 95 12.32 6.12 0.20
CA VAL A 95 10.95 6.43 0.62
C VAL A 95 10.83 6.43 2.14
N LEU A 96 11.34 5.40 2.80
CA LEU A 96 11.26 5.25 4.26
C LEU A 96 12.02 6.37 4.98
N ASN A 97 13.14 6.83 4.41
CA ASN A 97 13.90 7.96 4.94
C ASN A 97 13.14 9.29 4.80
N ILE A 98 12.41 9.50 3.69
CA ILE A 98 11.54 10.66 3.52
C ILE A 98 10.42 10.62 4.56
N SER A 99 9.72 9.48 4.70
CA SER A 99 8.67 9.29 5.71
C SER A 99 9.17 9.60 7.12
N THR A 100 10.30 9.01 7.52
CA THR A 100 10.90 9.25 8.84
C THR A 100 11.18 10.74 9.09
N LYS A 101 11.64 11.48 8.08
CA LYS A 101 11.89 12.92 8.19
C LYS A 101 10.59 13.70 8.37
N VAL A 102 9.54 13.38 7.61
CA VAL A 102 8.23 14.02 7.71
C VAL A 102 7.59 13.77 9.07
N VAL A 103 7.62 12.52 9.56
CA VAL A 103 7.13 12.17 10.90
C VAL A 103 7.84 12.98 11.99
N ARG A 104 9.16 13.13 11.90
CA ARG A 104 9.91 14.00 12.84
C ARG A 104 9.49 15.47 12.76
N LEU A 105 9.23 16.00 11.58
CA LEU A 105 8.73 17.36 11.41
C LEU A 105 7.36 17.53 12.06
N MET A 106 6.44 16.58 11.84
CA MET A 106 5.11 16.60 12.46
C MET A 106 5.20 16.58 13.99
N HIS A 107 6.03 15.71 14.57
CA HIS A 107 6.24 15.69 16.02
C HIS A 107 6.80 17.00 16.57
N ARG A 108 7.69 17.68 15.83
CA ARG A 108 8.19 19.00 16.22
C ARG A 108 7.10 20.06 16.17
N GLN A 109 6.30 20.08 15.10
CA GLN A 109 5.17 21.01 14.96
C GLN A 109 4.11 20.80 16.05
N ALA A 110 3.85 19.55 16.44
CA ALA A 110 2.89 19.23 17.50
C ALA A 110 3.37 19.67 18.89
N LYS A 111 4.69 19.66 19.15
CA LYS A 111 5.28 20.12 20.42
C LYS A 111 5.43 21.64 20.52
N ALA A 112 5.41 22.34 19.39
CA ALA A 112 5.53 23.80 19.32
C ALA A 112 4.17 24.51 19.41
N LYS A 113 3.07 23.76 19.48
CA LYS A 113 1.72 24.22 19.80
C LYS A 113 1.45 24.00 21.28
#